data_AF-A0A842MED7-F1
#
_entry.id   AF-A0A842MED7-F1
#
_cell.length_a   1.000
_cell.length_b   1.000
_cell.length_c   1.000
_cell.angle_alpha   90.00
_cell.angle_beta   90.00
_cell.angle_gamma   90.00
#
_symmetry.space_group_name_H-M   'P 1'
#
loop_
_entity.id
_entity.type
_entity.pdbx_description
1 polymer ?
#
loop_
_entity_poly.entity_id
_entity_poly.type
_entity_poly.pdbx_seq_one_letter_code
_entity_poly.pdbx_strand_id
1 'polypeptide(L)'
;MTEPWEEILVRNVSKATAEIYECPHCHYHFSIFQSRGIACVGCRESVLNCPNLRCPRCDFEFRMSQGKSDTDGAILIKNLSSFIRKDMKHFGEHFG
;
A
#
# COMPACT_ATOMS: atom_id res chain seq x y z
N MET A 1 -3.87 19.03 -21.81
CA MET A 1 -4.29 19.86 -20.67
C MET A 1 -4.58 18.85 -19.59
N THR A 2 -3.67 18.64 -18.64
CA THR A 2 -3.88 17.72 -17.52
C THR A 2 -4.89 18.36 -16.59
N GLU A 3 -5.89 17.59 -16.17
CA GLU A 3 -6.92 18.10 -15.28
C GLU A 3 -6.30 18.35 -13.89
N PRO A 4 -6.73 19.39 -13.14
CA PRO A 4 -6.12 19.76 -11.86
C PRO A 4 -6.09 18.61 -10.83
N TRP A 5 -7.04 17.67 -10.92
CA TRP A 5 -7.08 16.50 -10.05
C TRP A 5 -6.02 15.44 -10.40
N GLU A 6 -5.62 15.32 -11.67
CA GLU A 6 -4.57 14.40 -12.12
C GLU A 6 -3.23 14.79 -11.52
N GLU A 7 -2.90 16.09 -11.52
CA GLU A 7 -1.67 16.61 -10.94
C GLU A 7 -1.61 16.37 -9.42
N ILE A 8 -2.75 16.55 -8.73
CA ILE A 8 -2.86 16.28 -7.29
C ILE A 8 -2.66 14.78 -7.02
N LEU A 9 -3.29 13.90 -7.81
CA LEU A 9 -3.12 12.46 -7.67
C LEU A 9 -1.68 12.04 -7.90
N VAL A 10 -1.05 12.47 -9.00
CA VAL A 10 0.34 12.13 -9.32
C VAL A 10 1.27 12.62 -8.21
N ARG A 11 1.06 13.83 -7.69
CA ARG A 11 1.85 14.37 -6.57
C ARG A 11 1.70 13.55 -5.29
N ASN A 12 0.47 13.17 -4.94
CA ASN A 12 0.19 12.41 -3.73
C ASN A 12 0.73 10.98 -3.82
N VAL A 13 0.55 10.31 -4.97
CA VAL A 13 1.12 8.99 -5.24
C VAL A 13 2.65 9.06 -5.21
N SER A 14 3.26 10.06 -5.87
CA SER A 14 4.72 10.23 -5.84
C SER A 14 5.25 10.43 -4.42
N LYS A 15 4.52 11.17 -3.58
CA LYS A 15 4.90 11.41 -2.18
C LYS A 15 4.82 10.13 -1.33
N ALA A 16 3.72 9.37 -1.44
CA ALA A 16 3.54 8.11 -0.72
C ALA A 16 4.54 7.02 -1.18
N THR A 17 5.07 7.15 -2.39
CA THR A 17 5.95 6.15 -3.00
C THR A 17 7.44 6.52 -2.91
N ALA A 18 7.72 7.76 -2.53
CA ALA A 18 9.05 8.24 -2.17
C ALA A 18 9.53 7.76 -0.79
N GLU A 19 8.66 7.14 0.00
CA GLU A 19 9.04 6.56 1.28
C GLU A 19 10.00 5.39 1.08
N ILE A 20 11.21 5.53 1.62
CA ILE A 20 12.26 4.52 1.62
C ILE A 20 12.31 3.87 3.00
N TYR A 21 12.28 2.54 3.02
CA TYR A 21 12.39 1.73 4.22
C TYR A 21 13.76 1.07 4.30
N GLU A 22 14.30 0.97 5.51
CA GLU A 22 15.54 0.24 5.79
C GLU A 22 15.20 -1.12 6.42
N CYS A 23 15.81 -2.19 5.90
CA CYS A 23 15.69 -3.51 6.50
C CYS A 23 16.49 -3.60 7.81
N PRO A 24 15.88 -4.00 8.95
CA PRO A 24 16.60 -4.16 10.22
C PRO A 24 17.59 -5.34 10.24
N HIS A 25 17.51 -6.25 9.26
CA HIS A 25 18.36 -7.43 9.19
C HIS A 25 19.59 -7.24 8.28
N CYS A 26 19.43 -6.58 7.13
CA CYS A 26 20.50 -6.43 6.12
C CYS A 26 20.81 -4.98 5.74
N HIS A 27 20.15 -3.99 6.39
CA HIS A 27 20.32 -2.55 6.16
C HIS A 27 20.09 -2.10 4.71
N TYR A 28 19.40 -2.93 3.92
CA TYR A 28 19.03 -2.60 2.55
C TYR A 28 17.90 -1.56 2.53
N HIS A 29 18.06 -0.55 1.69
CA HIS A 29 17.10 0.52 1.50
C HIS A 29 16.23 0.22 0.27
N PHE A 30 14.92 0.20 0.45
CA PHE A 30 13.98 -0.13 -0.62
C PHE A 30 12.65 0.60 -0.44
N SER A 31 11.90 0.75 -1.54
CA SER A 31 10.55 1.32 -1.51
C SER A 31 9.50 0.23 -1.26
N ILE A 32 8.30 0.65 -0.82
CA ILE A 32 7.18 -0.27 -0.61
C ILE A 32 6.78 -1.03 -1.89
N PHE A 33 6.96 -0.43 -3.07
CA PHE A 33 6.72 -1.11 -4.35
C PHE A 33 7.69 -2.25 -4.59
N GLN A 34 8.97 -2.05 -4.29
CA GLN A 34 9.96 -3.12 -4.43
C GLN A 34 9.65 -4.26 -3.47
N SER A 35 9.19 -3.96 -2.24
CA SER A 35 8.71 -4.96 -1.31
C SER A 35 7.52 -5.75 -1.87
N ARG A 36 6.45 -5.05 -2.28
CA ARG A 36 5.21 -5.69 -2.73
C ARG A 36 5.34 -6.42 -4.06
N GLY A 37 6.06 -5.81 -5.01
CA GLY A 37 6.21 -6.31 -6.37
C GLY A 37 7.31 -7.36 -6.56
N ILE A 38 8.27 -7.47 -5.63
CA ILE A 38 9.36 -8.46 -5.72
C ILE A 38 9.27 -9.49 -4.59
N ALA A 39 9.16 -9.04 -3.33
CA ALA A 39 9.20 -9.93 -2.17
C ALA A 39 7.84 -10.55 -1.82
N CYS A 40 6.73 -9.82 -2.05
CA CYS A 40 5.37 -10.28 -1.78
C CYS A 40 4.62 -10.79 -3.03
N VAL A 41 5.34 -11.17 -4.08
CA VAL A 41 4.73 -11.69 -5.32
C VAL A 41 3.77 -12.84 -5.01
N GLY A 42 2.54 -12.74 -5.50
CA GLY A 42 1.50 -13.76 -5.30
C GLY A 42 0.71 -13.62 -3.98
N CYS A 43 1.10 -12.73 -3.07
CA CYS A 43 0.33 -12.47 -1.86
C CYS A 43 -0.84 -11.52 -2.16
N ARG A 44 -2.09 -11.97 -1.97
CA ARG A 44 -3.28 -11.13 -2.14
C ARG A 44 -3.34 -9.98 -1.13
N GLU A 45 -2.74 -10.16 0.05
CA GLU A 45 -2.70 -9.10 1.06
C GLU A 45 -1.74 -7.97 0.67
N SER A 46 -0.75 -8.24 -0.19
CA SER A 46 0.19 -7.21 -0.66
C SER A 46 -0.50 -6.06 -1.41
N VAL A 47 -1.63 -6.33 -2.06
CA VAL A 47 -2.49 -5.32 -2.70
C VAL A 47 -3.58 -4.77 -1.76
N LEU A 48 -3.84 -5.42 -0.62
CA LEU A 48 -4.89 -5.06 0.36
C LEU A 48 -4.32 -4.38 1.60
N ASN A 49 -3.60 -3.26 1.41
CA ASN A 49 -3.05 -2.42 2.49
C ASN A 49 -2.41 -3.20 3.66
N CYS A 50 -1.66 -4.27 3.35
CA CYS A 50 -0.98 -5.06 4.35
C CYS A 50 0.03 -4.19 5.12
N PRO A 51 0.05 -4.22 6.47
CA PRO A 51 0.97 -3.45 7.30
C PRO A 51 2.38 -4.08 7.39
N ASN A 52 2.61 -5.25 6.78
CA ASN A 52 3.91 -5.91 6.78
C ASN A 52 4.71 -5.52 5.52
N LEU A 53 6.03 -5.35 5.68
CA LEU A 53 7.01 -5.30 4.60
C LEU A 53 7.85 -6.56 4.61
N ARG A 54 8.24 -6.99 3.42
CA ARG A 54 9.23 -8.03 3.22
C ARG A 54 10.42 -7.48 2.44
N CYS A 55 11.62 -7.69 2.96
CA CYS A 55 12.83 -7.19 2.31
C CYS A 55 13.09 -7.96 1.00
N PRO A 56 13.28 -7.28 -0.15
CA PRO A 56 13.56 -7.96 -1.43
C PRO A 56 14.97 -8.56 -1.52
N ARG A 57 15.84 -8.33 -0.54
CA ARG A 57 17.23 -8.83 -0.53
C ARG A 57 17.44 -10.05 0.38
N CYS A 58 16.82 -10.05 1.57
CA CYS A 58 17.04 -11.10 2.59
C CYS A 58 15.76 -11.79 3.01
N ASP A 59 14.63 -11.49 2.37
CA ASP A 59 13.30 -12.05 2.64
C ASP A 59 12.75 -11.83 4.07
N PHE A 60 13.46 -11.05 4.90
CA PHE A 60 13.03 -10.74 6.26
C PHE A 60 11.74 -9.93 6.26
N GLU A 61 10.72 -10.43 6.97
CA GLU A 61 9.42 -9.78 7.15
C GLU A 61 9.39 -8.98 8.45
N PHE A 62 8.91 -7.74 8.37
CA PHE A 62 8.77 -6.85 9.52
C PHE A 62 7.60 -5.90 9.32
N ARG A 63 7.02 -5.39 10.42
CA ARG A 63 5.93 -4.42 10.34
C ARG A 63 6.47 -3.04 9.92
N MET A 64 5.69 -2.32 9.14
CA MET A 64 5.84 -0.88 9.00
C MET A 64 5.70 -0.27 10.39
N SER A 65 6.83 0.13 11.00
CA SER A 65 6.76 0.98 12.18
C SER A 65 6.11 2.29 11.72
N GLN A 66 4.97 2.65 12.33
CA GLN A 66 4.25 3.90 12.12
C GLN A 66 5.10 5.07 12.64
N GLY A 67 6.19 5.34 11.94
CA GLY A 67 7.26 6.20 12.39
C GLY A 67 7.51 7.33 11.42
N LYS A 68 6.44 7.97 10.91
CA LYS A 68 6.30 9.41 10.61
C LYS A 68 5.05 9.66 9.73
N SER A 69 4.21 10.58 10.23
CA SER A 69 3.12 11.29 9.54
C SER A 69 1.99 10.46 8.92
N ASP A 70 0.95 10.08 9.68
CA ASP A 70 -0.40 9.85 9.11
C ASP A 70 -1.46 9.74 10.22
N THR A 71 -1.57 10.75 11.08
CA THR A 71 -2.70 10.84 12.01
C THR A 71 -4.03 11.10 11.27
N ASP A 72 -3.98 11.49 9.98
CA ASP A 72 -5.16 11.82 9.15
C ASP A 72 -5.68 10.66 8.27
N GLY A 73 -4.82 9.72 7.86
CA GLY A 73 -5.20 8.65 6.92
C GLY A 73 -6.08 7.53 7.51
N ALA A 74 -6.05 7.35 8.83
CA ALA A 74 -6.78 6.27 9.51
C ALA A 74 -8.31 6.43 9.45
N ILE A 75 -8.82 7.65 9.26
CA ILE A 75 -10.27 7.93 9.19
C ILE A 75 -10.82 7.56 7.81
N LEU A 76 -10.05 7.76 6.74
CA LEU A 76 -10.47 7.48 5.35
C LEU A 76 -10.65 5.97 5.10
N ILE A 77 -9.75 5.13 5.64
CA ILE A 77 -9.73 3.68 5.36
C ILE A 77 -10.90 2.94 6.03
N LYS A 78 -11.38 3.41 7.20
CA LYS A 78 -12.56 2.81 7.85
C LYS A 78 -13.80 2.89 6.97
N ASN A 79 -14.04 4.04 6.34
CA ASN A 79 -15.20 4.24 5.47
C ASN A 79 -15.06 3.54 4.11
N LEU A 80 -13.84 3.44 3.57
CA LEU A 80 -13.63 2.72 2.31
C LEU A 80 -13.85 1.20 2.46
N SER A 81 -13.46 0.64 3.61
CA SER A 81 -13.62 -0.81 3.86
C SER A 81 -15.08 -1.27 3.90
N SER A 82 -16.00 -0.42 4.37
CA SER A 82 -17.44 -0.72 4.37
C SER A 82 -18.04 -0.62 2.97
N PHE A 83 -17.54 0.31 2.15
CA PHE A 83 -17.96 0.46 0.75
C PHE A 83 -17.55 -0.75 -0.10
N ILE A 84 -16.26 -1.17 -0.03
CA ILE A 84 -15.75 -2.33 -0.77
C ILE A 84 -16.54 -3.61 -0.40
N ARG A 85 -16.84 -3.82 0.89
CA ARG A 85 -17.65 -4.97 1.34
C ARG A 85 -19.07 -4.96 0.79
N LYS A 86 -19.67 -3.78 0.60
CA LYS A 86 -21.03 -3.64 0.06
C LYS A 86 -21.06 -3.89 -1.45
N ASP A 87 -20.04 -3.41 -2.15
CA ASP A 87 -19.88 -3.57 -3.60
C ASP A 87 -19.54 -5.01 -3.99
N MET A 88 -18.61 -5.66 -3.28
CA MET A 88 -18.27 -7.06 -3.51
C MET A 88 -19.45 -8.03 -3.35
N LYS A 89 -20.47 -7.69 -2.55
CA LYS A 89 -21.70 -8.49 -2.42
C LYS A 89 -22.60 -8.41 -3.66
N HIS A 90 -22.64 -7.26 -4.33
CA HIS A 90 -23.44 -7.07 -5.54
C HIS A 90 -22.71 -7.52 -6.82
N PHE A 91 -21.38 -7.56 -6.79
CA PHE A 91 -20.58 -7.93 -7.97
C PHE A 91 -20.85 -9.37 -8.46
N GLY A 92 -21.27 -10.28 -7.57
CA GLY A 92 -21.61 -11.66 -7.92
C GLY A 92 -22.93 -11.81 -8.69
N GLU A 93 -23.82 -10.83 -8.64
CA GLU A 93 -25.15 -10.89 -9.27
C GLU A 93 -25.13 -10.39 -10.73
N HIS A 94 -24.06 -9.69 -11.13
CA HIS A 94 -23.99 -8.98 -12.42
C HIS A 94 -23.17 -9.71 -13.51
N PHE A 95 -22.47 -10.78 -13.14
CA PHE A 95 -21.62 -11.61 -14.01
C PHE A 95 -21.98 -13.11 -13.99
N GLY A 96 -23.15 -13.45 -13.43
CA GLY A 96 -23.72 -14.81 -13.41
C GLY A 96 -24.78 -15.00 -14.48
#